data_AF-A0A954V014-F1
#
_entry.id   AF-A0A954V014-F1
#
_cell.length_a   1.000
_cell.length_b   1.000
_cell.length_c   1.000
_cell.angle_alpha   90.00
_cell.angle_beta   90.00
_cell.angle_gamma   90.00
#
_symmetry.space_group_name_H-M   'P 1'
#
loop_
_entity.id
_entity.type
_entity.pdbx_description
1 polymer ?
#
loop_
_entity_poly.entity_id
_entity_poly.type
_entity_poly.pdbx_seq_one_letter_code
_entity_poly.pdbx_strand_id
1 'polypeptide(L)'
;MQINGIDIEDTFAEAFPMTATRLIITAADRFWALRAAESMTGFATSVIGCGCEAGVEREVSPERTPDGRPGIAVLLFSVSGKELEKQLVRRVGQCVLTCPSTSVFAGMEGDKKVALGSQLRYFGDGFQISKIVSGKRYWRIPVMDGEFVAEETTSRTSAIGGGNFLVLSESLGGALKSCEA
;
A
#
# COMPACT_ATOMS: atom_id res chain seq x y z
N MET A 1 -35.40 3.33 1.54
CA MET A 1 -35.07 3.99 0.25
C MET A 1 -34.98 2.93 -0.84
N GLN A 2 -35.16 3.24 -2.12
CA GLN A 2 -34.92 2.29 -3.21
C GLN A 2 -33.97 2.86 -4.26
N ILE A 3 -33.02 2.06 -4.73
CA ILE A 3 -32.10 2.40 -5.83
C ILE A 3 -32.18 1.28 -6.85
N ASN A 4 -32.51 1.58 -8.11
CA ASN A 4 -32.70 0.59 -9.18
C ASN A 4 -33.69 -0.55 -8.81
N GLY A 5 -34.71 -0.23 -8.02
CA GLY A 5 -35.68 -1.22 -7.52
C GLY A 5 -35.15 -2.13 -6.41
N ILE A 6 -33.93 -1.89 -5.92
CA ILE A 6 -33.35 -2.60 -4.77
C ILE A 6 -33.63 -1.81 -3.50
N ASP A 7 -34.18 -2.48 -2.50
CA ASP A 7 -34.41 -1.89 -1.18
C ASP A 7 -33.08 -1.62 -0.47
N ILE A 8 -32.94 -0.38 0.01
CA ILE A 8 -31.85 0.03 0.88
C ILE A 8 -32.42 0.22 2.28
N GLU A 9 -31.97 -0.63 3.19
CA GLU A 9 -32.32 -0.60 4.60
C GLU A 9 -31.85 0.72 5.23
N ASP A 10 -32.75 1.37 5.98
CA ASP A 10 -32.45 2.61 6.70
C ASP A 10 -31.71 2.26 8.01
N THR A 11 -30.41 2.03 7.86
CA THR A 11 -29.51 1.59 8.93
C THR A 11 -28.11 2.20 8.72
N PHE A 12 -27.15 1.82 9.57
CA PHE A 12 -25.79 2.34 9.53
C PHE A 12 -24.73 1.23 9.62
N ALA A 13 -23.53 1.54 9.16
CA ALA A 13 -22.34 0.72 9.36
C ALA A 13 -21.47 1.32 10.45
N GLU A 14 -21.15 0.52 11.48
CA GLU A 14 -20.22 0.93 12.53
C GLU A 14 -18.78 0.62 12.10
N ALA A 15 -17.91 1.63 12.18
CA ALA A 15 -16.53 1.55 11.77
C ALA A 15 -15.61 1.94 12.94
N PHE A 16 -14.31 1.63 12.82
CA PHE A 16 -13.36 1.72 13.91
C PHE A 16 -12.16 2.60 13.56
N PRO A 17 -11.59 3.31 14.55
CA PRO A 17 -10.37 4.09 14.33
C PRO A 17 -9.18 3.18 14.04
N MET A 18 -8.39 3.56 13.05
CA MET A 18 -7.17 2.89 12.63
C MET A 18 -6.05 3.90 12.37
N THR A 19 -4.86 3.40 12.05
CA THR A 19 -3.77 4.21 11.47
C THR A 19 -3.49 3.70 10.07
N ALA A 20 -3.32 4.60 9.09
CA ALA A 20 -3.04 4.25 7.70
C ALA A 20 -1.78 4.94 7.17
N THR A 21 -1.16 4.30 6.17
CA THR A 21 -0.18 4.91 5.27
C THR A 21 -0.50 4.54 3.83
N ARG A 22 0.07 5.29 2.90
CA ARG A 22 -0.05 5.09 1.46
C ARG A 22 1.35 5.05 0.85
N LEU A 23 1.59 4.11 -0.05
CA LEU A 23 2.82 4.02 -0.84
C LEU A 23 2.51 4.04 -2.33
N ILE A 24 3.51 4.40 -3.12
CA ILE A 24 3.52 4.20 -4.57
C ILE A 24 4.67 3.26 -4.89
N ILE A 25 4.38 2.11 -5.49
CA ILE A 25 5.38 1.18 -6.01
C ILE A 25 5.46 1.38 -7.51
N THR A 26 6.65 1.59 -8.04
CA THR A 26 6.89 1.63 -9.49
C THR A 26 7.72 0.44 -9.91
N ALA A 27 7.65 0.09 -11.19
CA ALA A 27 8.47 -0.97 -11.77
C ALA A 27 8.73 -0.67 -13.26
N ALA A 28 9.45 -1.56 -13.95
CA ALA A 28 9.72 -1.42 -15.38
C ALA A 28 8.43 -1.34 -16.23
N ASP A 29 7.39 -2.06 -15.82
CA ASP A 29 6.06 -2.03 -16.43
C ASP A 29 4.95 -2.26 -15.39
N ARG A 30 3.70 -2.17 -15.85
CA ARG A 30 2.51 -2.42 -15.02
C ARG A 30 2.49 -3.81 -14.40
N PHE A 31 2.96 -4.83 -15.12
CA PHE A 31 2.92 -6.21 -14.66
C PHE A 31 3.76 -6.37 -13.39
N TRP A 32 5.02 -5.91 -13.41
CA TRP A 32 5.91 -6.01 -12.26
C TRP A 32 5.46 -5.17 -11.07
N ALA A 33 4.97 -3.95 -11.33
CA ALA A 33 4.46 -3.08 -10.26
C ALA A 33 3.25 -3.73 -9.56
N LEU A 34 2.37 -4.37 -10.33
CA LEU A 34 1.21 -5.08 -9.79
C LEU A 34 1.61 -6.34 -9.02
N ARG A 35 2.58 -7.14 -9.50
CA ARG A 35 3.08 -8.32 -8.76
C ARG A 35 3.62 -7.94 -7.39
N ALA A 36 4.40 -6.85 -7.31
CA ALA A 36 4.92 -6.34 -6.05
C ALA A 36 3.81 -5.86 -5.10
N ALA A 37 2.84 -5.12 -5.65
CA ALA A 37 1.70 -4.62 -4.91
C ALA A 37 0.84 -5.77 -4.34
N GLU A 38 0.43 -6.73 -5.18
CA GLU A 38 -0.34 -7.90 -4.76
C GLU A 38 0.42 -8.73 -3.71
N SER A 39 1.73 -8.93 -3.88
CA SER A 39 2.54 -9.66 -2.91
C SER A 39 2.57 -8.94 -1.56
N MET A 40 2.79 -7.62 -1.54
CA MET A 40 2.86 -6.87 -0.28
C MET A 40 1.50 -6.72 0.40
N THR A 41 0.40 -6.72 -0.36
CA THR A 41 -0.97 -6.65 0.18
C THR A 41 -1.59 -8.03 0.43
N GLY A 42 -0.88 -9.11 0.11
CA GLY A 42 -1.29 -10.48 0.41
C GLY A 42 -1.30 -10.77 1.90
N PHE A 43 -2.17 -11.70 2.34
CA PHE A 43 -2.37 -12.05 3.75
C PHE A 43 -2.51 -10.79 4.65
N ALA A 44 -3.46 -9.92 4.28
CA ALA A 44 -3.73 -8.65 4.93
C ALA A 44 -5.23 -8.29 4.88
N THR A 45 -6.10 -9.27 5.10
CA THR A 45 -7.56 -9.08 4.99
C THR A 45 -8.19 -8.54 6.28
N SER A 46 -7.63 -8.87 7.44
CA SER A 46 -8.11 -8.37 8.73
C SER A 46 -6.97 -8.26 9.74
N VAL A 47 -6.93 -7.15 10.47
CA VAL A 47 -5.95 -6.95 11.55
C VAL A 47 -6.00 -8.02 12.64
N ILE A 48 -7.14 -8.72 12.79
CA ILE A 48 -7.36 -9.75 13.82
C ILE A 48 -6.37 -10.92 13.67
N GLY A 49 -6.14 -11.37 12.44
CA GLY A 49 -5.29 -12.54 12.15
C GLY A 49 -4.09 -12.25 11.25
N CYS A 50 -4.10 -11.15 10.51
CA CYS A 50 -3.04 -10.81 9.55
C CYS A 50 -2.04 -9.78 10.08
N GLY A 51 -2.36 -9.09 11.18
CA GLY A 51 -1.56 -8.01 11.78
C GLY A 51 -1.66 -6.64 11.09
N CYS A 52 -2.19 -6.59 9.86
CA CYS A 52 -2.57 -5.36 9.15
C CYS A 52 -3.71 -5.65 8.18
N GLU A 53 -4.34 -4.58 7.72
CA GLU A 53 -5.20 -4.57 6.54
C GLU A 53 -4.47 -3.85 5.40
N ALA A 54 -4.52 -4.39 4.18
CA ALA A 54 -3.82 -3.79 3.05
C ALA A 54 -4.57 -4.03 1.75
N GLY A 55 -4.42 -3.12 0.79
CA GLY A 55 -5.07 -3.26 -0.50
C GLY A 55 -4.42 -2.40 -1.58
N VAL A 56 -4.61 -2.82 -2.82
CA VAL A 56 -4.32 -1.99 -3.99
C VAL A 56 -5.38 -0.90 -4.05
N GLU A 57 -4.95 0.36 -4.08
CA GLU A 57 -5.85 1.51 -4.24
C GLU A 57 -6.17 1.72 -5.72
N ARG A 58 -5.13 1.89 -6.54
CA ARG A 58 -5.26 2.19 -7.97
C ARG A 58 -3.93 2.15 -8.70
N GLU A 59 -4.01 2.11 -10.02
CA GLU A 59 -2.89 2.39 -10.90
C GLU A 59 -2.52 3.89 -10.91
N VAL A 60 -1.24 4.17 -11.09
CA VAL A 60 -0.66 5.52 -11.15
C VAL A 60 0.11 5.62 -12.47
N SER A 61 -0.26 6.62 -13.27
CA SER A 61 0.39 6.84 -14.56
C SER A 61 1.84 7.32 -14.38
N PRO A 62 2.74 7.04 -15.34
CA PRO A 62 4.14 7.44 -15.27
C PRO A 62 4.39 8.93 -15.00
N GLU A 63 3.52 9.82 -15.49
CA GLU A 63 3.64 11.28 -15.32
C GLU A 63 3.39 11.73 -13.87
N ARG A 64 2.82 10.84 -13.05
CA ARG A 64 2.47 11.09 -11.65
C ARG A 64 3.38 10.36 -10.67
N THR A 65 4.37 9.60 -11.16
CA THR A 65 5.33 8.90 -10.32
C THR A 65 6.67 9.64 -10.26
N PRO A 66 7.41 9.55 -9.14
CA PRO A 66 8.67 10.30 -8.98
C PRO A 66 9.77 9.94 -9.99
N ASP A 67 9.74 8.73 -10.55
CA ASP A 67 10.75 8.21 -11.46
C ASP A 67 10.26 8.05 -12.91
N GLY A 68 9.05 8.52 -13.22
CA GLY A 68 8.52 8.49 -14.59
C GLY A 68 8.15 7.10 -15.08
N ARG A 69 7.89 6.14 -14.18
CA ARG A 69 7.55 4.76 -14.51
C ARG A 69 6.12 4.38 -14.09
N PRO A 70 5.49 3.36 -14.70
CA PRO A 70 4.18 2.88 -14.26
C PRO A 70 4.20 2.51 -12.77
N GLY A 71 3.15 2.91 -12.04
CA GLY A 71 3.08 2.66 -10.60
C GLY A 71 1.74 2.10 -10.13
N ILE A 72 1.76 1.48 -8.96
CA ILE A 72 0.59 1.02 -8.22
C ILE A 72 0.60 1.70 -6.85
N ALA A 73 -0.48 2.38 -6.52
CA ALA A 73 -0.72 2.90 -5.19
C ALA A 73 -1.33 1.81 -4.31
N VAL A 74 -0.82 1.70 -3.09
CA VAL A 74 -1.28 0.73 -2.09
C VAL A 74 -1.55 1.44 -0.78
N LEU A 75 -2.52 0.90 -0.04
CA LEU A 75 -2.85 1.34 1.30
C LEU A 75 -2.49 0.23 2.29
N LEU A 76 -2.01 0.65 3.46
CA LEU A 76 -1.73 -0.22 4.59
C LEU A 76 -2.34 0.41 5.84
N PHE A 77 -3.07 -0.39 6.60
CA PHE A 77 -3.78 -0.02 7.80
C PHE A 77 -3.37 -0.94 8.96
N SER A 78 -3.29 -0.40 10.16
CA SER A 78 -3.10 -1.19 11.38
C SER A 78 -3.75 -0.51 12.58
N VAL A 79 -3.89 -1.27 13.67
CA VAL A 79 -4.51 -0.82 14.94
C VAL A 79 -3.69 0.28 15.64
N SER A 80 -2.40 0.42 15.31
CA SER A 80 -1.55 1.47 15.88
C SER A 80 -0.45 1.88 14.91
N GLY A 81 0.15 3.05 15.13
CA GLY A 81 1.31 3.50 14.38
C GLY A 81 2.52 2.58 14.48
N LYS A 82 2.79 2.03 15.67
CA LYS A 82 3.93 1.13 15.88
C LYS A 82 3.78 -0.18 15.09
N GLU A 83 2.59 -0.78 15.10
CA GLU A 83 2.34 -2.00 14.34
C GLU A 83 2.30 -1.71 12.83
N LEU A 84 1.77 -0.56 12.42
CA LEU A 84 1.82 -0.11 11.03
C LEU A 84 3.26 -0.03 10.51
N GLU A 85 4.15 0.63 11.26
CA GLU A 85 5.56 0.80 10.90
C GLU A 85 6.27 -0.55 10.77
N LYS A 86 6.03 -1.47 11.71
CA LYS A 86 6.56 -2.83 11.68
C LYS A 86 6.08 -3.61 10.45
N GLN A 87 4.78 -3.56 10.15
CA GLN A 87 4.19 -4.26 9.00
C GLN A 87 4.69 -3.67 7.69
N LEU A 88 4.80 -2.35 7.60
CA LEU A 88 5.28 -1.64 6.42
C LEU A 88 6.69 -2.08 6.04
N VAL A 89 7.65 -2.01 6.97
CA VAL A 89 9.04 -2.37 6.70
C VAL A 89 9.16 -3.85 6.32
N ARG A 90 8.46 -4.74 7.04
CA ARG A 90 8.47 -6.18 6.73
C ARG A 90 7.94 -6.47 5.33
N ARG A 91 6.81 -5.88 4.96
CA ARG A 91 6.15 -6.12 3.66
C ARG A 91 6.95 -5.50 2.52
N VAL A 92 7.43 -4.27 2.66
CA VAL A 92 8.26 -3.66 1.62
C VAL A 92 9.57 -4.42 1.46
N GLY A 93 10.25 -4.76 2.57
CA GLY A 93 11.53 -5.47 2.51
C GLY A 93 11.45 -6.90 1.97
N GLN A 94 10.32 -7.59 2.11
CA GLN A 94 10.17 -9.00 1.71
C GLN A 94 9.34 -9.21 0.44
N CYS A 95 8.57 -8.21 0.02
CA CYS A 95 7.67 -8.31 -1.14
C CYS A 95 7.97 -7.30 -2.24
N VAL A 96 8.48 -6.11 -1.90
CA VAL A 96 8.76 -5.06 -2.88
C VAL A 96 10.24 -5.05 -3.22
N LEU A 97 11.13 -4.88 -2.24
CA LEU A 97 12.60 -4.89 -2.44
C LEU A 97 13.09 -6.12 -3.20
N THR A 98 12.45 -7.27 -3.00
CA THR A 98 12.75 -8.55 -3.63
C THR A 98 12.08 -8.75 -5.00
N CYS A 99 11.17 -7.87 -5.38
CA CYS A 99 10.45 -7.94 -6.66
C CYS A 99 11.24 -7.19 -7.75
N PRO A 100 11.45 -7.80 -8.94
CA PRO A 100 12.29 -7.24 -9.99
C PRO A 100 11.92 -5.81 -10.38
N SER A 101 12.95 -5.00 -10.59
CA SER A 101 12.88 -3.61 -11.09
C SER A 101 12.13 -2.62 -10.20
N THR A 102 11.68 -3.01 -9.00
CA THR A 102 10.79 -2.13 -8.24
C THR A 102 11.49 -0.93 -7.62
N SER A 103 10.72 0.09 -7.33
CA SER A 103 11.09 1.19 -6.44
C SER A 103 9.88 1.57 -5.58
N VAL A 104 10.13 2.17 -4.42
CA VAL A 104 9.08 2.51 -3.46
C VAL A 104 9.16 3.97 -3.02
N PHE A 105 8.02 4.65 -3.09
CA PHE A 105 7.90 6.07 -2.80
C PHE A 105 6.79 6.33 -1.78
N ALA A 106 6.91 7.45 -1.07
CA ALA A 106 5.84 7.92 -0.20
C ALA A 106 4.61 8.25 -1.05
N GLY A 107 3.47 7.66 -0.71
CA GLY A 107 2.20 7.95 -1.35
C GLY A 107 1.42 9.07 -0.67
N MET A 108 1.92 9.60 0.45
CA MET A 108 1.30 10.66 1.23
C MET A 108 2.32 11.47 2.05
N GLU A 109 1.97 12.73 2.32
CA GLU A 109 2.69 13.63 3.20
C GLU A 109 1.88 13.90 4.48
N GLY A 110 2.57 14.15 5.58
CA GLY A 110 1.97 14.45 6.87
C GLY A 110 3.02 14.54 7.98
N ASP A 111 2.58 14.99 9.14
CA ASP A 111 3.46 15.32 10.27
C ASP A 111 4.06 14.07 10.93
N LYS A 112 3.30 12.97 10.97
CA LYS A 112 3.74 11.71 11.57
C LYS A 112 4.52 10.91 10.53
N LYS A 113 5.83 11.14 10.48
CA LYS A 113 6.75 10.41 9.60
C LYS A 113 6.93 8.96 10.04
N VAL A 114 7.07 8.09 9.04
CA VAL A 114 7.34 6.66 9.17
C VAL A 114 8.61 6.35 8.41
N ALA A 115 9.55 5.69 9.07
CA ALA A 115 10.78 5.24 8.43
C ALA A 115 10.47 4.19 7.34
N LEU A 116 10.98 4.41 6.14
CA LEU A 116 10.81 3.52 4.98
C LEU A 116 12.20 3.12 4.46
N GLY A 117 12.74 3.87 3.50
CA GLY A 117 14.07 3.62 2.96
C GLY A 117 15.17 3.74 4.01
N SER A 118 14.99 4.58 5.04
CA SER A 118 15.95 4.70 6.14
C SER A 118 16.15 3.42 6.96
N GLN A 119 15.15 2.54 7.01
CA GLN A 119 15.25 1.21 7.62
C GLN A 119 15.75 0.17 6.62
N LEU A 120 15.25 0.22 5.38
CA LEU A 120 15.61 -0.77 4.35
C LEU A 120 17.06 -0.65 3.88
N ARG A 121 17.66 0.54 3.96
CA ARG A 121 19.02 0.81 3.47
C ARG A 121 20.10 -0.07 4.06
N TYR A 122 19.89 -0.60 5.28
CA TYR A 122 20.87 -1.46 5.94
C TYR A 122 21.07 -2.80 5.19
N PHE A 123 20.12 -3.19 4.33
CA PHE A 123 20.29 -4.33 3.42
C PHE A 123 21.49 -4.17 2.48
N GLY A 124 21.87 -2.92 2.16
CA GLY A 124 23.03 -2.63 1.32
C GLY A 124 24.39 -2.81 2.00
N ASP A 125 24.42 -3.18 3.29
CA ASP A 125 25.64 -3.53 4.06
C ASP A 125 26.81 -2.53 3.91
N GLY A 126 26.50 -1.23 3.93
CA GLY A 126 27.50 -0.16 3.80
C GLY A 126 27.67 0.39 2.38
N PHE A 127 27.10 -0.28 1.37
CA PHE A 127 27.17 0.13 -0.04
C PHE A 127 25.95 0.96 -0.49
N GLN A 128 24.98 1.19 0.38
CA GLN A 128 23.85 2.07 0.07
C GLN A 128 24.27 3.52 -0.20
N ILE A 129 23.65 4.15 -1.19
CA ILE A 129 23.92 5.54 -1.58
C ILE A 129 22.74 6.43 -1.20
N SER A 130 23.02 7.54 -0.52
CA SER A 130 22.03 8.58 -0.25
C SER A 130 22.02 9.63 -1.35
N LYS A 131 20.83 10.04 -1.80
CA LYS A 131 20.67 11.16 -2.73
C LYS A 131 19.48 12.02 -2.34
N ILE A 132 19.63 13.35 -2.44
CA ILE A 132 18.51 14.29 -2.27
C ILE A 132 18.13 14.80 -3.65
N VAL A 133 16.85 14.67 -4.01
CA VAL A 133 16.28 15.16 -5.26
C VAL A 133 15.02 15.94 -4.90
N SER A 134 14.94 17.21 -5.32
CA SER A 134 13.79 18.07 -5.05
C SER A 134 13.39 18.14 -3.56
N GLY A 135 14.38 18.19 -2.67
CA GLY A 135 14.17 18.24 -1.21
C GLY A 135 13.79 16.91 -0.55
N LYS A 136 13.59 15.84 -1.32
CA LYS A 136 13.30 14.49 -0.82
C LYS A 136 14.56 13.64 -0.84
N ARG A 137 14.78 12.86 0.22
CA ARG A 137 15.90 11.91 0.28
C ARG A 137 15.46 10.54 -0.23
N TYR A 138 16.32 9.95 -1.02
CA TYR A 138 16.21 8.59 -1.54
C TYR A 138 17.45 7.79 -1.15
N TRP A 139 17.24 6.49 -0.98
CA TRP A 139 18.26 5.48 -0.80
C TRP A 139 18.31 4.61 -2.04
N ARG A 140 19.50 4.44 -2.60
CA ARG A 140 19.79 3.45 -3.66
C ARG A 140 20.52 2.30 -3.00
N ILE A 141 19.89 1.13 -2.98
CA ILE A 141 20.35 -0.04 -2.24
C ILE A 141 20.81 -1.07 -3.26
N PRO A 142 22.11 -1.42 -3.30
CA PRO A 142 22.61 -2.42 -4.23
C PRO A 142 21.94 -3.77 -4.02
N VAL A 143 21.45 -4.37 -5.10
CA VAL A 143 20.78 -5.67 -5.16
C VAL A 143 21.20 -6.40 -6.43
N MET A 144 20.84 -7.68 -6.59
CA MET A 144 21.31 -8.48 -7.73
C MET A 144 20.86 -7.94 -9.10
N ASP A 145 19.68 -7.34 -9.19
CA ASP A 145 19.14 -6.76 -10.43
C ASP A 145 19.51 -5.27 -10.59
N GLY A 146 20.45 -4.76 -9.79
CA GLY A 146 20.98 -3.41 -9.87
C GLY A 146 20.80 -2.65 -8.56
N GLU A 147 19.78 -1.78 -8.50
CA GLU A 147 19.52 -0.95 -7.33
C GLU A 147 18.04 -0.89 -7.00
N PHE A 148 17.71 -1.13 -5.74
CA PHE A 148 16.40 -0.85 -5.19
C PHE A 148 16.37 0.60 -4.68
N VAL A 149 15.48 1.42 -5.24
CA VAL A 149 15.30 2.82 -4.86
C VAL A 149 14.14 2.96 -3.88
N ALA A 150 14.41 3.58 -2.72
CA ALA A 150 13.41 3.82 -1.68
C ALA A 150 13.46 5.27 -1.16
N GLU A 151 12.32 5.94 -1.10
CA GLU A 151 12.21 7.23 -0.39
C GLU A 151 12.48 7.05 1.12
N GLU A 152 13.16 8.01 1.75
CA GLU A 152 13.64 7.90 3.12
C GLU A 152 12.52 7.60 4.13
N THR A 153 11.40 8.31 3.98
CA THR A 153 10.23 8.19 4.85
C THR A 153 8.95 8.25 4.04
N THR A 154 7.91 7.61 4.54
CA THR A 154 6.52 7.97 4.22
C THR A 154 5.88 8.67 5.42
N SER A 155 4.58 8.93 5.37
CA SER A 155 3.81 9.49 6.49
C SER A 155 2.66 8.56 6.87
N ARG A 156 2.15 8.68 8.09
CA ARG A 156 0.93 8.00 8.55
C ARG A 156 -0.10 8.97 9.08
N THR A 157 -1.36 8.60 9.01
CA THR A 157 -2.49 9.38 9.51
C THR A 157 -3.44 8.52 10.34
N SER A 158 -4.26 9.16 11.18
CA SER A 158 -5.47 8.53 11.70
C SER A 158 -6.40 8.22 10.53
N ALA A 159 -7.04 7.05 10.58
CA ALA A 159 -7.88 6.52 9.52
C ALA A 159 -9.07 5.76 10.12
N ILE A 160 -9.93 5.24 9.26
CA ILE A 160 -11.10 4.44 9.61
C ILE A 160 -11.01 3.09 8.90
N GLY A 161 -11.30 2.01 9.61
CA GLY A 161 -11.50 0.68 9.03
C GLY A 161 -12.87 0.12 9.38
N GLY A 162 -13.34 -0.87 8.60
CA GLY A 162 -14.60 -1.56 8.87
C GLY A 162 -15.86 -0.91 8.29
N GLY A 163 -15.75 0.13 7.47
CA GLY A 163 -16.88 0.60 6.67
C GLY A 163 -17.37 -0.55 5.76
N ASN A 164 -18.68 -0.82 5.77
CA ASN A 164 -19.24 -1.98 5.09
C ASN A 164 -20.70 -1.74 4.67
N PHE A 165 -21.17 -2.60 3.77
CA PHE A 165 -22.59 -2.80 3.45
C PHE A 165 -22.77 -4.28 3.06
N LEU A 166 -24.00 -4.79 3.15
CA LEU A 166 -24.30 -6.17 2.77
C LEU A 166 -25.06 -6.20 1.45
N VAL A 167 -24.69 -7.11 0.56
CA VAL A 167 -25.42 -7.40 -0.67
C VAL A 167 -26.19 -8.71 -0.47
N LEU A 168 -27.51 -8.61 -0.45
CA LEU A 168 -28.40 -9.77 -0.35
C LEU A 168 -28.93 -10.12 -1.74
N SER A 169 -28.85 -11.39 -2.10
CA SER A 169 -29.25 -11.90 -3.42
C SER A 169 -29.85 -13.29 -3.26
N GLU A 170 -30.84 -13.61 -4.10
CA GLU A 170 -31.51 -14.91 -4.15
C GLU A 170 -30.59 -16.05 -4.63
N SER A 171 -29.44 -15.69 -5.23
CA SER A 171 -28.44 -16.65 -5.67
C SER A 171 -27.02 -16.18 -5.38
N LEU A 172 -26.13 -17.15 -5.17
CA LEU A 172 -24.69 -16.89 -5.03
C LEU A 172 -24.11 -16.20 -6.27
N GLY A 173 -24.50 -16.64 -7.47
CA GLY A 173 -24.03 -16.04 -8.72
C GLY A 173 -24.46 -14.58 -8.88
N GLY A 174 -25.66 -14.23 -8.42
CA GLY A 174 -26.12 -12.84 -8.37
C GLY A 174 -25.33 -12.00 -7.38
N ALA A 175 -25.08 -12.53 -6.17
CA ALA A 175 -24.31 -11.84 -5.13
C ALA A 175 -22.89 -11.50 -5.61
N LEU A 176 -22.19 -12.49 -6.18
CA LEU A 176 -20.80 -12.31 -6.63
C LEU A 176 -20.68 -11.30 -7.76
N LYS A 177 -21.58 -11.34 -8.76
CA LYS A 177 -21.59 -10.37 -9.85
C LYS A 177 -21.87 -8.94 -9.36
N SER A 178 -22.77 -8.79 -8.39
CA SER A 178 -23.08 -7.49 -7.81
C SER A 178 -21.92 -6.93 -6.98
N CYS A 179 -21.14 -7.78 -6.29
CA CYS A 179 -19.97 -7.35 -5.53
C CYS A 179 -18.72 -7.08 -6.39
N GLU A 180 -18.63 -7.64 -7.60
CA GLU A 180 -17.51 -7.44 -8.53
C GLU A 180 -17.64 -6.14 -9.34
N ALA A 181 -18.86 -5.70 -9.63
CA ALA A 181 -19.17 -4.52 -10.45
C ALA A 181 -18.78 -3.19 -9.81
#